data_AF-A0A6I7YTN2-F1
#
_entry.id   AF-A0A6I7YTN2-F1
#
_cell.length_a   1.000
_cell.length_b   1.000
_cell.length_c   1.000
_cell.angle_alpha   90.00
_cell.angle_beta   90.00
_cell.angle_gamma   90.00
#
_symmetry.space_group_name_H-M   'P 1'
#
loop_
_entity.id
_entity.type
_entity.pdbx_description
1 polymer ?
#
loop_
_entity_poly.entity_id
_entity_poly.type
_entity_poly.pdbx_seq_one_letter_code
_entity_poly.pdbx_strand_id
1 'polypeptide(L)'
;MSDPLRTLRPWESPEVTSWGRLPMNALDRRAGALSLDGDWRFQLLPSPDAPVHADWSSQPVPGAWTVQDTDDLPQYTNFAMPWAEFPP
;
A
#
# COMPACT_ATOMS: atom_id res chain seq x y z
N MET A 1 -7.72 -4.50 21.68
CA MET A 1 -6.65 -3.47 21.63
C MET A 1 -6.79 -2.77 20.30
N SER A 2 -6.87 -1.44 20.27
CA SER A 2 -6.91 -0.68 19.02
C SER A 2 -5.56 -0.82 18.31
N ASP A 3 -5.58 -0.95 16.98
CA ASP A 3 -4.36 -0.97 16.18
C ASP A 3 -3.68 0.41 16.30
N PRO A 4 -2.44 0.50 16.83
CA PRO A 4 -1.75 1.78 16.99
C PRO A 4 -1.53 2.50 15.65
N LEU A 5 -1.40 1.79 14.53
CA LEU A 5 -1.23 2.42 13.21
C LEU A 5 -2.53 3.05 12.71
N ARG A 6 -3.69 2.43 12.97
CA ARG A 6 -4.99 3.06 12.67
C ARG A 6 -5.24 4.28 13.53
N THR A 7 -4.81 4.25 14.80
CA THR A 7 -4.92 5.40 15.71
C THR A 7 -4.04 6.57 15.27
N LEU A 8 -2.84 6.28 14.76
CA LEU A 8 -1.90 7.30 14.28
C LEU A 8 -2.39 8.02 13.01
N ARG A 9 -3.28 7.40 12.21
CA ARG A 9 -3.73 7.90 10.90
C ARG A 9 -2.57 8.44 10.05
N PRO A 10 -1.54 7.62 9.76
CA PRO A 10 -0.33 8.07 9.08
C PRO A 10 -0.60 8.68 7.69
N TRP A 11 -1.74 8.36 7.07
CA TRP A 11 -2.19 8.96 5.81
C TRP A 11 -2.59 10.44 5.93
N GLU A 12 -2.78 10.99 7.14
CA GLU A 12 -3.08 12.41 7.38
C GLU A 12 -1.88 13.19 7.96
N SER A 13 -0.74 12.54 8.21
CA SER A 13 0.40 13.14 8.92
C SER A 13 1.66 13.10 8.04
N PRO A 14 1.91 14.13 7.20
CA PRO A 14 3.02 14.13 6.25
C PRO A 14 4.40 14.04 6.91
N GLU A 15 4.53 14.41 8.18
CA GLU A 15 5.73 14.25 8.99
C GLU A 15 6.08 12.79 9.34
N VAL A 16 5.09 11.89 9.29
CA VAL A 16 5.27 10.45 9.56
C VAL A 16 5.78 9.76 8.30
N THR A 17 7.10 9.78 8.12
CA THR A 17 7.75 9.22 6.93
C THR A 17 8.14 7.74 7.07
N SER A 18 8.17 7.19 8.29
CA SER A 18 8.42 5.76 8.54
C SER A 18 8.08 5.33 9.98
N TRP A 19 7.86 4.04 10.20
CA TRP A 19 7.69 3.43 11.53
C TRP A 19 8.53 2.15 11.62
N GLY A 20 9.43 2.05 12.60
CA GLY A 20 10.26 0.86 12.80
C GLY A 20 11.22 0.52 11.65
N ARG A 21 11.43 1.43 10.70
CA ARG A 21 12.33 1.24 9.55
C ARG A 21 13.78 1.35 9.99
N LEU A 22 14.61 0.36 9.62
CA LEU A 22 16.05 0.42 9.82
C LEU A 22 16.69 1.56 9.01
N PRO A 23 17.80 2.17 9.50
CA PRO A 23 18.53 3.16 8.73
C PRO A 23 18.92 2.65 7.36
N MET A 24 18.85 3.53 6.36
CA MET A 24 19.26 3.22 5.00
C MET A 24 20.72 2.73 4.99
N ASN A 25 20.97 1.61 4.32
CA ASN A 25 22.29 1.03 4.14
C ASN A 25 22.52 0.67 2.67
N ALA A 26 23.74 0.28 2.32
CA ALA A 26 24.03 -0.23 1.00
C ALA A 26 23.25 -1.54 0.76
N LEU A 27 22.65 -1.68 -0.42
CA LEU A 27 21.90 -2.88 -0.79
C LEU A 27 22.80 -4.11 -0.70
N ASP A 28 22.47 -5.02 0.20
CA ASP A 28 23.13 -6.31 0.28
C ASP A 28 22.65 -7.20 -0.88
N ARG A 29 23.56 -7.56 -1.79
CA ARG A 29 23.31 -8.49 -2.91
C ARG A 29 23.83 -9.91 -2.62
N ARG A 30 24.20 -10.20 -1.38
CA ARG A 30 24.72 -11.52 -0.99
C ARG A 30 23.62 -12.59 -1.12
N ALA A 31 24.06 -13.83 -1.32
CA ALA A 31 23.19 -15.00 -1.31
C ALA A 31 22.60 -15.25 0.08
N GLY A 32 21.39 -15.82 0.14
CA GLY A 32 20.71 -16.19 1.38
C GLY A 32 19.38 -15.48 1.63
N ALA A 33 19.00 -14.51 0.79
CA ALA A 33 17.66 -13.94 0.81
C ALA A 33 16.63 -14.94 0.25
N LEU A 34 15.47 -15.02 0.91
CA LEU A 34 14.31 -15.77 0.42
C LEU A 34 13.41 -14.80 -0.35
N SER A 35 13.15 -15.08 -1.63
CA SER A 35 12.10 -14.35 -2.36
C SER A 35 10.74 -14.75 -1.79
N LEU A 36 9.89 -13.73 -1.60
CA LEU A 36 8.48 -13.90 -1.22
C LEU A 36 7.55 -13.49 -2.37
N ASP A 37 8.08 -13.42 -3.59
CA ASP A 37 7.30 -13.15 -4.80
C ASP A 37 6.35 -14.33 -5.06
N GLY A 38 5.17 -14.03 -5.58
CA GLY A 38 4.14 -15.04 -5.86
C GLY A 38 2.75 -14.50 -5.61
N ASP A 39 1.80 -15.41 -5.39
CA ASP A 39 0.41 -15.07 -5.16
C ASP A 39 0.13 -14.76 -3.70
N TRP A 40 -0.43 -13.58 -3.45
CA TRP A 40 -0.80 -13.10 -2.13
C TRP A 40 -2.32 -12.94 -2.01
N ARG A 41 -2.86 -13.25 -0.83
CA ARG A 41 -4.24 -12.89 -0.51
C ARG A 41 -4.35 -11.39 -0.46
N PHE A 42 -5.28 -10.84 -1.23
CA PHE A 42 -5.46 -9.41 -1.39
C PHE A 42 -6.94 -9.03 -1.27
N GLN A 43 -7.19 -7.82 -0.76
CA GLN A 43 -8.51 -7.22 -0.72
C GLN A 43 -8.39 -5.71 -0.91
N LEU A 44 -9.08 -5.17 -1.91
CA LEU A 44 -9.21 -3.73 -2.12
C LEU A 44 -10.40 -3.20 -1.31
N LEU A 45 -10.18 -2.17 -0.50
CA LEU A 45 -11.19 -1.54 0.35
C LEU A 45 -11.40 -0.08 -0.07
N PRO A 46 -12.61 0.49 0.08
CA PRO A 46 -12.91 1.84 -0.40
C PRO A 46 -12.34 2.97 0.48
N SER A 47 -11.93 2.66 1.72
CA SER A 47 -11.31 3.63 2.62
C SER A 47 -10.42 2.94 3.67
N PRO A 48 -9.47 3.67 4.30
CA PRO A 48 -8.61 3.12 5.35
C PRO A 48 -9.36 2.57 6.57
N ASP A 49 -10.55 3.11 6.84
CA ASP A 49 -11.39 2.73 7.99
C ASP A 49 -12.38 1.61 7.68
N ALA A 50 -12.52 1.21 6.41
CA ALA A 50 -13.41 0.13 6.04
C ALA A 50 -13.01 -1.20 6.71
N PRO A 51 -13.99 -2.03 7.11
CA PRO A 51 -13.71 -3.34 7.68
C PRO A 51 -13.20 -4.31 6.61
N VAL A 52 -12.25 -5.15 6.99
CA VAL A 52 -11.80 -6.30 6.17
C VAL A 52 -12.95 -7.30 6.04
N HIS A 53 -13.09 -7.94 4.88
CA HIS A 53 -14.13 -8.94 4.64
C HIS A 53 -13.56 -10.37 4.76
N ALA A 54 -14.46 -11.35 4.83
CA ALA A 54 -14.07 -12.75 4.88
C ALA A 54 -13.55 -13.26 3.52
N ASP A 55 -14.01 -12.65 2.43
CA ASP A 55 -13.66 -13.03 1.07
C ASP A 55 -12.40 -12.29 0.62
N TRP A 56 -11.40 -13.04 0.16
CA TRP A 56 -10.12 -12.55 -0.32
C TRP A 56 -9.89 -13.03 -1.75
N SER A 57 -9.37 -12.14 -2.60
CA SER A 57 -8.85 -12.53 -3.91
C SER A 57 -7.37 -12.90 -3.81
N SER A 58 -6.81 -13.37 -4.92
CA SER A 58 -5.39 -13.67 -5.07
C SER A 58 -4.78 -12.69 -6.07
N GLN A 59 -3.63 -12.10 -5.75
CA GLN A 59 -2.92 -11.17 -6.60
C GLN A 59 -1.43 -11.50 -6.68
N PRO A 60 -0.80 -11.48 -7.87
CA PRO A 60 0.63 -11.69 -7.99
C PRO A 60 1.41 -10.46 -7.52
N VAL A 61 2.44 -10.72 -6.72
CA VAL A 61 3.39 -9.72 -6.19
C VAL A 61 4.80 -10.09 -6.65
N PRO A 62 5.56 -9.15 -7.26
CA PRO A 62 5.23 -7.75 -7.48
C PRO A 62 4.23 -7.51 -8.63
N GLY A 63 3.37 -6.51 -8.47
CA GLY A 63 2.36 -6.10 -9.46
C GLY A 63 1.66 -4.80 -9.07
N ALA A 64 0.89 -4.22 -9.99
CA ALA A 64 0.06 -3.04 -9.74
C ALA A 64 -1.42 -3.43 -9.80
N TRP A 65 -2.16 -3.28 -8.69
CA TRP A 65 -3.53 -3.82 -8.57
C TRP A 65 -4.48 -3.30 -9.65
N THR A 66 -4.30 -2.05 -10.11
CA THR A 66 -5.16 -1.41 -11.11
C THR A 66 -5.14 -2.09 -12.49
N VAL A 67 -4.21 -3.02 -12.73
CA VAL A 67 -4.14 -3.82 -13.96
C VAL A 67 -4.32 -5.32 -13.71
N GLN A 68 -4.79 -5.69 -12.52
CA GLN A 68 -4.92 -7.09 -12.08
C GLN A 68 -6.38 -7.41 -11.71
N ASP A 69 -7.32 -7.06 -12.58
CA ASP A 69 -8.74 -7.39 -12.46
C ASP A 69 -9.41 -6.88 -11.16
N THR A 70 -8.97 -5.73 -10.65
CA THR A 70 -9.74 -4.96 -9.66
C THR A 70 -10.70 -3.99 -10.35
N ASP A 71 -11.76 -3.58 -9.65
CA ASP A 71 -12.69 -2.54 -10.14
C ASP A 71 -12.05 -1.14 -10.24
N ASP A 72 -10.86 -0.95 -9.66
CA ASP A 72 -10.07 0.27 -9.77
C ASP A 72 -9.18 0.24 -11.01
N LEU A 73 -9.29 1.26 -11.86
CA LEU A 73 -8.63 1.33 -13.17
C LEU A 73 -7.47 2.34 -13.16
N PRO A 74 -6.46 2.18 -14.04
CA PRO A 74 -5.37 3.14 -14.12
C PRO A 74 -5.88 4.54 -14.50
N GLN A 75 -5.42 5.55 -13.76
CA GLN A 75 -5.79 6.94 -13.99
C GLN A 75 -4.61 7.71 -14.59
N TYR A 76 -4.87 8.43 -15.69
CA TYR A 76 -3.88 9.30 -16.33
C TYR A 76 -4.26 10.77 -16.16
N THR A 77 -3.34 11.53 -15.56
CA THR A 77 -3.42 12.98 -15.44
C THR A 77 -2.09 13.60 -15.85
N ASN A 78 -2.11 14.73 -16.55
CA ASN A 78 -0.89 15.44 -16.92
C ASN A 78 -0.53 16.52 -15.87
N PHE A 79 -1.45 17.46 -15.62
CA PHE A 79 -1.23 18.58 -14.69
C PHE A 79 -2.26 18.64 -13.56
N ALA A 80 -3.54 18.39 -13.88
CA ALA A 80 -4.61 18.43 -12.88
C ALA A 80 -4.47 17.24 -11.93
N MET A 81 -4.49 17.49 -10.62
CA MET A 81 -4.55 16.43 -9.63
C MET A 81 -5.90 15.70 -9.74
N PRO A 82 -5.93 14.36 -9.55
CA PRO A 82 -7.18 13.59 -9.58
C PRO A 82 -8.02 13.71 -8.29
N TRP A 83 -7.73 14.70 -7.45
CA TRP A 83 -8.48 15.07 -6.23
C TRP A 83 -8.61 16.59 -6.13
N ALA A 84 -9.60 17.08 -5.38
CA ALA A 84 -9.95 18.50 -5.33
C ALA A 84 -9.21 19.27 -4.23
N GLU A 85 -8.75 18.55 -3.21
CA GLU A 85 -8.17 19.09 -1.99
C GLU A 85 -6.77 19.66 -2.22
N PHE A 86 -6.45 20.76 -1.53
CA PHE A 86 -5.07 21.24 -1.41
C PHE A 86 -4.29 20.38 -0.42
N PRO A 87 -2.96 20.25 -0.59
CA PRO A 87 -2.13 19.50 0.36
C PRO A 87 -2.25 20.04 1.79
N PRO A 88 -2.25 19.17 2.82
CA PRO A 88 -2.02 19.57 4.21
C PRO A 88 -0.58 20.07 4.44
#